data_AF-A0A4Y9F2M7-F1
#
_entry.id   AF-A0A4Y9F2M7-F1
#
_cell.length_a   1.000
_cell.length_b   1.000
_cell.length_c   1.000
_cell.angle_alpha   90.00
_cell.angle_beta   90.00
_cell.angle_gamma   90.00
#
_symmetry.space_group_name_H-M   'P 1'
#
loop_
_entity.id
_entity.type
_entity.pdbx_description
1 polymer ?
#
loop_
_entity_poly.entity_id
_entity_poly.type
_entity_poly.pdbx_seq_one_letter_code
_entity_poly.pdbx_strand_id
1 'polypeptide(L)'
;MKPIQPLCPVCQGPLPPTSSSRRIYCSAKCRSKAKSRRHRHQEIFDAEVLRSSELKAQLQEQERRIARLEALVKRQRQLNAKNRSRALEAQSAVATARNRQRKSEIRVAAAYKKLISDYTERIEELEAQNFVLRHQAEEAQQKHAEAQVAAEYLLGQSQHFKKESEGTRRVIAKLQAAASAPASLFVDYQYFARWYFRKKPGREWDGHDRNRHMRFKAFISYHAPAQEVPKSKKPNTVMHRKKARIQALKNQTSNQQSR
;
A
#
# COMPACT_ATOMS: atom_id res chain seq x y z
N MET A 1 94.40 -50.49 97.05
CA MET A 1 93.15 -49.94 96.52
C MET A 1 92.11 -49.96 97.64
N LYS A 2 91.54 -48.81 98.03
CA LYS A 2 90.50 -48.76 99.09
C LYS A 2 89.21 -49.38 98.54
N PRO A 3 88.59 -50.37 99.21
CA PRO A 3 87.32 -50.91 98.76
C PRO A 3 86.26 -49.80 98.82
N ILE A 4 85.66 -49.47 97.67
CA ILE A 4 84.53 -48.54 97.60
C ILE A 4 83.40 -49.18 98.38
N GLN A 5 83.09 -48.65 99.56
CA GLN A 5 81.96 -49.14 100.35
C GLN A 5 80.67 -48.82 99.60
N PRO A 6 79.81 -49.81 99.32
CA PRO A 6 78.55 -49.54 98.65
C PRO A 6 77.68 -48.67 99.58
N LEU A 7 77.11 -47.61 99.02
CA LEU A 7 76.20 -46.69 99.72
C LEU A 7 74.75 -47.05 99.39
N CYS A 8 73.86 -46.91 100.37
CA CYS A 8 72.43 -47.11 100.19
C CYS A 8 71.86 -46.03 99.23
N PRO A 9 71.18 -46.39 98.13
CA PRO A 9 70.69 -45.41 97.14
C PRO A 9 69.55 -44.51 97.66
N VAL A 10 69.02 -44.76 98.86
CA VAL A 10 67.88 -44.02 99.43
C VAL A 10 68.32 -42.94 100.43
N CYS A 11 69.35 -43.23 101.22
CA CYS A 11 69.84 -42.34 102.27
C CYS A 11 71.35 -42.06 102.18
N GLN A 12 72.01 -42.62 101.16
CA GLN A 12 73.46 -42.50 100.91
C GLN A 12 74.35 -42.99 102.06
N GLY A 13 73.80 -43.67 103.07
CA GLY A 13 74.57 -44.23 104.19
C GLY A 13 75.29 -45.54 103.83
N PRO A 14 76.41 -45.87 104.50
CA PRO A 14 77.17 -47.09 104.26
C PRO A 14 76.35 -48.35 104.60
N LEU A 15 76.52 -49.40 103.80
CA LEU A 15 75.90 -50.70 104.05
C LEU A 15 76.60 -51.43 105.21
N PRO A 16 75.85 -52.14 106.08
CA PRO A 16 76.44 -52.84 107.21
C PRO A 16 77.40 -53.95 106.75
N PRO A 17 78.58 -54.10 107.40
CA PRO A 17 79.66 -54.98 106.93
C PRO A 17 79.32 -56.48 106.98
N THR A 18 78.27 -56.87 107.71
CA THR A 18 77.81 -58.27 107.86
C THR A 18 76.74 -58.67 106.84
N SER A 19 76.43 -57.80 105.87
CA SER A 19 75.38 -58.07 104.90
C SER A 19 75.90 -58.86 103.70
N SER A 20 75.11 -59.85 103.25
CA SER A 20 75.42 -60.61 102.02
C SER A 20 75.64 -59.65 100.85
N SER A 21 76.59 -59.93 99.95
CA SER A 21 76.97 -59.01 98.87
C SER A 21 75.82 -58.56 97.94
N ARG A 22 74.65 -59.21 97.99
CA ARG A 22 73.44 -58.84 97.24
C ARG A 22 72.53 -57.80 97.93
N ARG A 23 72.87 -57.32 99.13
CA ARG A 23 72.01 -56.37 99.87
C ARG A 23 72.27 -54.93 99.39
N ILE A 24 71.29 -54.35 98.67
CA ILE A 24 71.39 -52.99 98.10
C ILE A 24 71.00 -51.88 99.10
N TYR A 25 70.26 -52.20 100.17
CA TYR A 25 69.73 -51.21 101.12
C TYR A 25 70.25 -51.44 102.55
N CYS A 26 70.64 -50.35 103.22
CA CYS A 26 71.19 -50.39 104.59
C CYS A 26 70.16 -50.82 105.66
N SER A 27 68.86 -50.66 105.40
CA SER A 27 67.79 -51.03 106.34
C SER A 27 66.49 -51.45 105.65
N ALA A 28 65.62 -52.17 106.38
CA ALA A 28 64.28 -52.50 105.92
C ALA A 28 63.46 -51.22 105.61
N LYS A 29 63.61 -50.16 106.41
CA LYS A 29 62.98 -48.84 106.18
C LYS A 29 63.41 -48.22 104.85
N CYS A 30 64.70 -48.29 104.48
CA CYS A 30 65.18 -47.82 103.19
C CYS A 30 64.68 -48.69 102.02
N ARG A 31 64.61 -50.02 102.19
CA ARG A 31 64.01 -50.93 101.18
C ARG A 31 62.54 -50.58 100.91
N SER A 32 61.73 -50.36 101.94
CA SER A 32 60.32 -49.98 101.78
C SER A 32 60.16 -48.59 101.14
N LYS A 33 61.01 -47.62 101.52
CA LYS A 33 60.99 -46.27 100.92
C LYS A 33 61.42 -46.28 99.45
N ALA A 34 62.39 -47.12 99.05
CA ALA A 34 62.72 -47.35 97.65
C ALA A 34 61.57 -48.00 96.87
N LYS A 35 60.91 -49.01 97.45
CA LYS A 35 59.74 -49.67 96.85
C LYS A 35 58.59 -48.67 96.63
N SER A 36 58.30 -47.83 97.62
CA SER A 36 57.27 -46.77 97.51
C SER A 36 57.64 -45.70 96.47
N ARG A 37 58.91 -45.27 96.38
CA ARG A 37 59.36 -44.35 95.33
C ARG A 37 59.23 -44.96 93.93
N ARG A 38 59.57 -46.26 93.76
CA ARG A 38 59.37 -46.97 92.50
C ARG A 38 57.90 -47.06 92.12
N HIS A 39 57.02 -47.37 93.07
CA HIS A 39 55.58 -47.41 92.83
C HIS A 39 55.02 -46.05 92.38
N ARG A 40 55.39 -44.96 93.06
CA ARG A 40 54.99 -43.60 92.66
C ARG A 40 55.52 -43.20 91.29
N HIS A 41 56.78 -43.53 90.97
CA HIS A 41 57.32 -43.28 89.64
C HIS A 41 56.64 -44.12 88.56
N GLN A 42 56.28 -45.36 88.87
CA GLN A 42 55.50 -46.23 87.98
C GLN A 42 54.11 -45.63 87.72
N GLU A 43 53.40 -45.21 88.77
CA GLU A 43 52.08 -44.55 88.64
C GLU A 43 52.13 -43.26 87.82
N ILE A 44 53.17 -42.43 88.00
CA ILE A 44 53.37 -41.21 87.22
C ILE A 44 53.64 -41.54 85.75
N PHE A 45 54.50 -42.53 85.49
CA PHE A 45 54.82 -42.98 84.14
C PHE A 45 53.59 -43.58 83.46
N ASP A 46 52.83 -44.44 84.14
CA ASP A 46 51.61 -45.05 83.60
C ASP A 46 50.54 -43.99 83.33
N ALA A 47 50.37 -42.99 84.22
CA ALA A 47 49.45 -41.87 84.00
C ALA A 47 49.91 -40.93 82.86
N GLU A 48 51.21 -40.80 82.62
CA GLU A 48 51.76 -40.04 81.50
C GLU A 48 51.61 -40.79 80.16
N VAL A 49 51.80 -42.11 80.16
CA VAL A 49 51.54 -42.98 79.00
C VAL A 49 50.06 -42.94 78.63
N LEU A 50 49.16 -43.00 79.61
CA LEU A 50 47.72 -42.87 79.38
C LEU A 50 47.37 -41.49 78.77
N ARG A 51 47.84 -40.39 79.37
CA ARG A 51 47.63 -39.04 78.81
C ARG A 51 48.22 -38.88 77.41
N SER A 52 49.40 -39.44 77.16
CA SER A 52 50.01 -39.45 75.82
C SER A 52 49.17 -40.25 74.83
N SER A 53 48.63 -41.40 75.24
CA SER A 53 47.76 -42.22 74.39
C SER A 53 46.42 -41.54 74.08
N GLU A 54 45.83 -40.85 75.07
CA GLU A 54 44.60 -40.07 74.91
C GLU A 54 44.82 -38.88 73.98
N LEU A 55 45.91 -38.12 74.15
CA LEU A 55 46.26 -37.00 73.27
C LEU A 55 46.51 -37.48 71.84
N LYS A 56 47.17 -38.64 71.65
CA LYS A 56 47.34 -39.24 70.32
C LYS A 56 46.01 -39.65 69.71
N ALA A 57 45.11 -40.23 70.48
CA ALA A 57 43.77 -40.59 70.00
C ALA A 57 42.96 -39.34 69.60
N GLN A 58 43.02 -38.28 70.40
CA GLN A 58 42.39 -36.99 70.08
C GLN A 58 42.98 -36.37 68.82
N LEU A 59 44.31 -36.35 68.66
CA LEU A 59 44.95 -35.85 67.44
C LEU A 59 44.50 -36.67 66.22
N GLN A 60 44.47 -38.00 66.33
CA GLN A 60 44.02 -38.86 65.25
C GLN A 60 42.54 -38.62 64.91
N GLU A 61 41.68 -38.35 65.90
CA GLU A 61 40.28 -37.99 65.65
C GLU A 61 40.15 -36.63 64.95
N GLN A 62 40.94 -35.63 65.38
CA GLN A 62 40.98 -34.33 64.72
C GLN A 62 41.50 -34.43 63.28
N GLU A 63 42.54 -35.24 63.02
CA GLU A 63 43.04 -35.51 61.67
C GLU A 63 41.96 -36.15 60.79
N ARG A 64 41.20 -37.13 61.32
CA ARG A 64 40.07 -37.72 60.59
C ARG A 64 38.97 -36.68 60.32
N ARG A 65 38.71 -35.78 61.26
CA ARG A 65 37.73 -34.70 61.10
C ARG A 65 38.19 -33.71 60.03
N ILE A 66 39.45 -33.31 60.04
CA ILE A 66 40.05 -32.43 59.01
C ILE A 66 39.97 -33.11 57.65
N ALA A 67 40.37 -34.38 57.53
CA ALA A 67 40.30 -35.13 56.28
C ALA A 67 38.86 -35.21 55.73
N ARG A 68 37.85 -35.39 56.59
CA ARG A 68 36.44 -35.35 56.19
C ARG A 68 36.02 -33.98 55.67
N LEU A 69 36.42 -32.90 56.35
CA LEU A 69 36.12 -31.53 55.92
C LEU A 69 36.80 -31.20 54.60
N GLU A 70 38.05 -31.60 54.41
CA GLU A 70 38.77 -31.42 53.13
C GLU A 70 38.08 -32.16 51.99
N ALA A 71 37.62 -33.39 52.22
CA ALA A 71 36.85 -34.15 51.24
C ALA A 71 35.54 -33.44 50.87
N LEU A 72 34.82 -32.87 51.84
CA LEU A 72 33.61 -32.08 51.60
C LEU A 72 33.90 -30.80 50.82
N VAL A 73 34.96 -30.06 51.16
CA VAL A 73 35.38 -28.86 50.43
C VAL A 73 35.76 -29.20 48.99
N LYS A 74 36.50 -30.29 48.77
CA LYS A 74 36.86 -30.77 47.43
C LYS A 74 35.62 -31.12 46.61
N ARG A 75 34.66 -31.86 47.19
CA ARG A 75 33.38 -32.17 46.56
C ARG A 75 32.59 -30.90 46.21
N GLN A 76 32.55 -29.93 47.12
CA GLN A 76 31.87 -28.66 46.89
C GLN A 76 32.51 -27.88 45.74
N ARG A 77 33.85 -27.83 45.66
CA ARG A 77 34.56 -27.19 44.54
C ARG A 77 34.25 -27.86 43.21
N GLN A 78 34.19 -29.19 43.17
CA GLN A 78 33.82 -29.94 41.96
C GLN A 78 32.37 -29.64 41.55
N LEU A 79 31.43 -29.60 42.49
CA LEU A 79 30.04 -29.22 42.23
C LEU A 79 29.93 -27.79 41.70
N ASN A 80 30.64 -26.85 42.32
CA ASN A 80 30.67 -25.45 41.88
C ASN A 80 31.27 -25.32 40.48
N ALA A 81 32.35 -26.05 40.17
CA ALA A 81 32.95 -26.07 38.84
C ALA A 81 31.98 -26.62 37.78
N LYS A 82 31.28 -27.73 38.09
CA LYS A 82 30.26 -28.32 37.21
C LYS A 82 29.05 -27.41 37.02
N ASN A 83 28.61 -26.72 38.08
CA ASN A 83 27.51 -25.76 37.99
C ASN A 83 27.92 -24.55 37.16
N ARG A 84 29.17 -24.08 37.30
CA ARG A 84 29.72 -22.99 36.48
C ARG A 84 29.81 -23.38 35.00
N SER A 85 30.27 -24.59 34.68
CA SER A 85 30.34 -25.04 33.28
C SER A 85 28.94 -25.12 32.67
N ARG A 86 27.97 -25.70 33.38
CA ARG A 86 26.56 -25.74 32.98
C ARG A 86 25.95 -24.36 32.78
N ALA A 87 26.27 -23.41 33.66
CA ALA A 87 25.80 -22.03 33.54
C ALA A 87 26.35 -21.35 32.27
N LEU A 88 27.64 -21.56 31.96
CA LEU A 88 28.26 -21.04 30.74
C LEU A 88 27.67 -21.68 29.47
N GLU A 89 27.46 -22.99 29.48
CA GLU A 89 26.78 -23.70 28.40
C GLU A 89 25.37 -23.16 28.17
N ALA A 90 24.58 -23.00 29.24
CA ALA A 90 23.24 -22.41 29.17
C ALA A 90 23.27 -20.98 28.62
N GLN A 91 24.22 -20.14 29.05
CA GLN A 91 24.41 -18.79 28.51
C GLN A 91 24.70 -18.81 27.01
N SER A 92 25.60 -19.70 26.56
CA SER A 92 25.93 -19.85 25.14
C SER A 92 24.73 -20.34 24.30
N ALA A 93 23.91 -21.23 24.85
CA ALA A 93 22.69 -21.72 24.21
C ALA A 93 21.65 -20.60 24.08
N VAL A 94 21.43 -19.81 25.13
CA VAL A 94 20.54 -18.64 25.10
C VAL A 94 21.02 -17.59 24.09
N ALA A 95 22.33 -17.30 24.05
CA ALA A 95 22.91 -16.38 23.07
C ALA A 95 22.69 -16.88 21.62
N THR A 96 22.88 -18.17 21.38
CA THR A 96 22.62 -18.80 20.08
C THR A 96 21.14 -18.73 19.70
N ALA A 97 20.24 -19.01 20.64
CA ALA A 97 18.80 -18.92 20.42
C ALA A 97 18.38 -17.48 20.08
N ARG A 98 18.87 -16.48 20.82
CA ARG A 98 18.62 -15.05 20.52
C ARG A 98 19.15 -14.63 19.16
N ASN A 99 20.32 -15.13 18.75
CA ASN A 99 20.85 -14.85 17.41
C ASN A 99 19.99 -15.48 16.31
N ARG A 100 19.46 -16.69 16.52
CA ARG A 100 18.50 -17.31 15.60
C ARG A 100 17.20 -16.50 15.51
N GLN A 101 16.67 -16.08 16.66
CA GLN A 101 15.48 -15.24 16.74
C GLN A 101 15.67 -13.90 15.99
N ARG A 102 16.77 -13.18 16.25
CA ARG A 102 17.08 -11.94 15.52
C ARG A 102 17.16 -12.16 14.01
N LYS A 103 17.79 -13.27 13.57
CA LYS A 103 17.87 -13.61 12.14
C LYS A 103 16.49 -13.89 11.54
N SER A 104 15.60 -14.59 12.26
CA SER A 104 14.23 -14.81 11.78
C SER A 104 13.42 -13.51 11.74
N GLU A 105 13.56 -12.64 12.75
CA GLU A 105 12.88 -11.33 12.79
C GLU A 105 13.33 -10.45 11.61
N ILE A 106 14.63 -10.40 11.32
CA ILE A 106 15.15 -9.67 10.14
C ILE A 106 14.57 -10.22 8.84
N ARG A 107 14.46 -11.54 8.68
CA ARG A 107 13.87 -12.16 7.49
C ARG A 107 12.39 -11.82 7.34
N VAL A 108 11.63 -11.87 8.43
CA VAL A 108 10.22 -11.50 8.44
C VAL A 108 10.05 -10.02 8.10
N ALA A 109 10.86 -9.13 8.70
CA ALA A 109 10.86 -7.71 8.39
C ALA A 109 11.20 -7.44 6.91
N ALA A 110 12.18 -8.14 6.34
CA ALA A 110 12.53 -8.02 4.93
C ALA A 110 11.39 -8.50 4.01
N ALA A 111 10.70 -9.59 4.37
CA ALA A 111 9.54 -10.08 3.62
C ALA A 111 8.38 -9.07 3.63
N TYR A 112 8.06 -8.49 4.79
CA TYR A 112 7.05 -7.42 4.89
C TYR A 112 7.45 -6.17 4.12
N LYS A 113 8.73 -5.77 4.17
CA LYS A 113 9.21 -4.63 3.38
C LYS A 113 9.01 -4.84 1.88
N LYS A 114 9.29 -6.05 1.38
CA LYS A 114 9.03 -6.41 -0.01
C LYS A 114 7.54 -6.33 -0.33
N LEU A 115 6.70 -6.96 0.50
CA LEU A 115 5.25 -6.96 0.32
C LEU A 115 4.68 -5.52 0.27
N ILE A 116 5.16 -4.63 1.14
CA ILE A 116 4.77 -3.21 1.13
C ILE A 116 5.16 -2.56 -0.19
N SER A 117 6.39 -2.77 -0.68
CA SER A 117 6.85 -2.26 -1.98
C SER A 117 5.94 -2.72 -3.12
N ASP A 118 5.68 -4.04 -3.19
CA ASP A 118 4.84 -4.65 -4.23
C ASP A 118 3.41 -4.06 -4.20
N TYR A 119 2.82 -3.83 -3.02
CA TYR A 119 1.50 -3.20 -2.88
C TYR A 119 1.52 -1.70 -3.21
N THR A 120 2.58 -0.98 -2.87
CA THR A 120 2.71 0.44 -3.24
C THR A 120 2.78 0.59 -4.76
N GLU A 121 3.60 -0.20 -5.44
CA GLU A 121 3.65 -0.23 -6.91
C GLU A 121 2.27 -0.56 -7.51
N ARG A 122 1.57 -1.54 -6.93
CA ARG A 122 0.21 -1.90 -7.39
C ARG A 122 -0.81 -0.78 -7.19
N ILE A 123 -0.71 -0.02 -6.11
CA ILE A 123 -1.58 1.15 -5.88
C ILE A 123 -1.31 2.22 -6.93
N GLU A 124 -0.04 2.53 -7.20
CA GLU A 124 0.35 3.51 -8.22
C GLU A 124 -0.17 3.11 -9.62
N GLU A 125 -0.07 1.83 -9.99
CA GLU A 125 -0.65 1.30 -11.23
C GLU A 125 -2.17 1.51 -11.30
N LEU A 126 -2.90 1.20 -10.22
CA LEU A 126 -4.35 1.34 -10.15
C LEU A 126 -4.79 2.81 -10.17
N GLU A 127 -4.00 3.71 -9.57
CA GLU A 127 -4.24 5.15 -9.62
C GLU A 127 -4.05 5.69 -11.05
N ALA A 128 -2.99 5.27 -11.74
CA ALA A 128 -2.76 5.61 -13.14
C ALA A 128 -3.89 5.10 -14.05
N GLN A 129 -4.37 3.86 -13.83
CA GLN A 129 -5.53 3.33 -14.58
C GLN A 129 -6.81 4.12 -14.30
N ASN A 130 -7.08 4.47 -13.04
CA ASN A 130 -8.23 5.30 -12.68
C ASN A 130 -8.18 6.68 -13.33
N PHE A 131 -6.99 7.29 -13.40
CA PHE A 131 -6.81 8.58 -14.07
C PHE A 131 -7.20 8.51 -15.55
N VAL A 132 -6.72 7.49 -16.28
CA VAL A 132 -7.06 7.28 -17.70
C VAL A 132 -8.56 7.05 -17.89
N LEU A 133 -9.19 6.22 -17.04
CA LEU A 133 -10.62 5.95 -17.13
C LEU A 133 -11.48 7.19 -16.86
N ARG A 134 -11.06 8.05 -15.92
CA ARG A 134 -11.74 9.33 -15.67
C ARG A 134 -11.70 10.25 -16.89
N HIS A 135 -10.52 10.39 -17.51
CA HIS A 135 -10.39 11.19 -18.73
C HIS A 135 -11.27 10.64 -19.87
N GLN A 136 -11.30 9.32 -20.06
CA GLN A 136 -12.18 8.69 -21.06
C GLN A 136 -13.66 8.92 -20.77
N ALA A 137 -14.06 8.87 -19.49
CA ALA A 137 -15.43 9.16 -19.08
C ALA A 137 -15.81 10.63 -19.35
N GLU A 138 -14.90 11.57 -19.09
CA GLU A 138 -15.09 12.99 -19.39
C GLU A 138 -15.23 13.24 -20.90
N GLU A 139 -14.36 12.65 -21.74
CA GLU A 139 -14.48 12.72 -23.20
C GLU A 139 -15.81 12.13 -23.70
N ALA A 140 -16.24 11.00 -23.13
CA ALA A 140 -17.51 10.38 -23.49
C ALA A 140 -18.71 11.27 -23.10
N GLN A 141 -18.64 11.93 -21.94
CA GLN A 141 -19.65 12.91 -21.52
C GLN A 141 -19.70 14.13 -22.45
N GLN A 142 -18.54 14.64 -22.87
CA GLN A 142 -18.47 15.75 -23.84
C GLN A 142 -19.12 15.36 -25.18
N LYS A 143 -18.76 14.19 -25.73
CA LYS A 143 -19.36 13.67 -26.97
C LYS A 143 -20.87 13.46 -26.83
N HIS A 144 -21.34 12.99 -25.67
CA HIS A 144 -22.76 12.85 -25.41
C HIS A 144 -23.47 14.21 -25.36
N ALA A 145 -22.88 15.23 -24.73
CA ALA A 145 -23.41 16.59 -24.70
C ALA A 145 -23.49 17.20 -26.11
N GLU A 146 -22.45 17.03 -26.93
CA GLU A 146 -22.46 17.46 -28.34
C GLU A 146 -23.57 16.76 -29.15
N ALA A 147 -23.76 15.46 -28.96
CA ALA A 147 -24.82 14.70 -29.61
C ALA A 147 -26.22 15.17 -29.18
N GLN A 148 -26.40 15.55 -27.91
CA GLN A 148 -27.65 16.13 -27.41
C GLN A 148 -27.95 17.49 -28.08
N VAL A 149 -26.97 18.39 -28.14
CA VAL A 149 -27.13 19.69 -28.82
C VAL A 149 -27.45 19.50 -30.31
N ALA A 150 -26.78 18.57 -30.98
CA ALA A 150 -27.05 18.25 -32.38
C ALA A 150 -28.48 17.70 -32.59
N ALA A 151 -28.95 16.83 -31.69
CA ALA A 151 -30.31 16.30 -31.72
C ALA A 151 -31.37 17.40 -31.53
N GLU A 152 -31.16 18.31 -30.58
CA GLU A 152 -32.05 19.47 -30.36
C GLU A 152 -32.10 20.39 -31.59
N TYR A 153 -30.94 20.65 -32.21
CA TYR A 153 -30.86 21.44 -33.44
C TYR A 153 -31.66 20.80 -34.60
N LEU A 154 -31.48 19.49 -34.82
CA LEU A 154 -32.22 18.74 -35.85
C LEU A 154 -33.72 18.71 -35.56
N LEU A 155 -34.11 18.59 -34.29
CA LEU A 155 -35.52 18.69 -33.89
C LEU A 155 -36.08 20.07 -34.25
N GLY A 156 -35.37 21.15 -33.95
CA GLY A 156 -35.74 22.51 -34.32
C GLY A 156 -35.90 22.70 -35.84
N GLN A 157 -34.94 22.21 -36.62
CA GLN A 157 -35.00 22.18 -38.10
C GLN A 157 -36.24 21.43 -38.60
N SER A 158 -36.53 20.24 -38.06
CA SER A 158 -37.68 19.43 -38.45
C SER A 158 -39.01 20.14 -38.19
N GLN A 159 -39.12 20.86 -37.07
CA GLN A 159 -40.29 21.67 -36.74
C GLN A 159 -40.45 22.86 -37.70
N HIS A 160 -39.35 23.48 -38.11
CA HIS A 160 -39.37 24.55 -39.11
C HIS A 160 -39.88 24.04 -40.47
N PHE A 161 -39.28 22.95 -40.97
CA PHE A 161 -39.73 22.31 -42.22
C PHE A 161 -41.19 21.88 -42.16
N LYS A 162 -41.66 21.37 -41.01
CA LYS A 162 -43.07 21.03 -40.81
C LYS A 162 -43.97 22.26 -41.01
N LYS A 163 -43.65 23.39 -40.38
CA LYS A 163 -44.42 24.64 -40.52
C LYS A 163 -44.43 25.15 -41.96
N GLU A 164 -43.29 25.13 -42.66
CA GLU A 164 -43.20 25.50 -44.07
C GLU A 164 -44.03 24.57 -44.97
N SER A 165 -43.98 23.26 -44.71
CA SER A 165 -44.76 22.26 -45.45
C SER A 165 -46.27 22.45 -45.24
N GLU A 166 -46.70 22.81 -44.03
CA GLU A 166 -48.10 23.14 -43.74
C GLU A 166 -48.52 24.43 -44.45
N GLY A 167 -47.64 25.45 -44.49
CA GLY A 167 -47.85 26.69 -45.23
C GLY A 167 -48.04 26.46 -46.73
N THR A 168 -47.15 25.69 -47.35
CA THR A 168 -47.23 25.33 -48.76
C THR A 168 -48.46 24.48 -49.07
N ARG A 169 -48.81 23.49 -48.23
CA ARG A 169 -50.06 22.71 -48.36
C ARG A 169 -51.30 23.62 -48.34
N ARG A 170 -51.36 24.61 -47.45
CA ARG A 170 -52.47 25.59 -47.42
C ARG A 170 -52.56 26.40 -48.71
N VAL A 171 -51.42 26.81 -49.27
CA VAL A 171 -51.38 27.54 -50.55
C VAL A 171 -51.88 26.64 -51.70
N ILE A 172 -51.40 25.40 -51.77
CA ILE A 172 -51.84 24.42 -52.78
C ILE A 172 -53.35 24.19 -52.68
N ALA A 173 -53.89 23.98 -51.47
CA ALA A 173 -55.33 23.79 -51.27
C ALA A 173 -56.15 24.99 -51.76
N LYS A 174 -55.68 26.23 -51.52
CA LYS A 174 -56.31 27.45 -52.05
C LYS A 174 -56.27 27.51 -53.58
N LEU A 175 -55.14 27.17 -54.18
CA LEU A 175 -54.99 27.15 -55.64
C LEU A 175 -55.87 26.08 -56.28
N GLN A 176 -55.96 24.89 -55.68
CA GLN A 176 -56.85 23.82 -56.12
C GLN A 176 -58.32 24.23 -56.03
N ALA A 177 -58.74 24.83 -54.91
CA ALA A 177 -60.09 25.35 -54.75
C ALA A 177 -60.43 26.44 -55.80
N ALA A 178 -59.48 27.33 -56.08
CA ALA A 178 -59.62 28.35 -57.12
C ALA A 178 -59.67 27.74 -58.54
N ALA A 179 -58.90 26.69 -58.81
CA ALA A 179 -58.91 25.99 -60.09
C ALA A 179 -60.23 25.21 -60.31
N SER A 180 -60.84 24.70 -59.23
CA SER A 180 -62.16 24.05 -59.28
C SER A 180 -63.34 25.03 -59.27
N ALA A 181 -63.10 26.34 -59.24
CA ALA A 181 -64.17 27.31 -59.27
C ALA A 181 -64.95 27.23 -60.60
N PRO A 182 -66.28 27.38 -60.59
CA PRO A 182 -67.08 27.34 -61.81
C PRO A 182 -66.66 28.45 -62.78
N ALA A 183 -66.65 28.13 -64.09
CA ALA A 183 -66.25 29.02 -65.18
C ALA A 183 -66.98 30.39 -65.18
N SER A 184 -68.19 30.46 -64.59
CA SER A 184 -68.99 31.68 -64.47
C SER A 184 -68.31 32.77 -63.62
N LEU A 185 -67.62 32.41 -62.53
CA LEU A 185 -66.91 33.37 -61.68
C LEU A 185 -65.76 34.07 -62.43
N PHE A 186 -65.20 33.42 -63.45
CA PHE A 186 -64.14 34.00 -64.27
C PHE A 186 -64.67 35.04 -65.26
N VAL A 187 -65.89 34.86 -65.78
CA VAL A 187 -66.55 35.83 -66.66
C VAL A 187 -66.87 37.11 -65.88
N ASP A 188 -67.36 36.97 -64.66
CA ASP A 188 -67.67 38.11 -63.77
C ASP A 188 -66.41 38.87 -63.36
N TYR A 189 -65.30 38.16 -63.07
CA TYR A 189 -64.01 38.80 -62.79
C TYR A 189 -63.46 39.57 -64.01
N GLN A 190 -63.55 39.00 -65.22
CA GLN A 190 -63.13 39.70 -66.44
C GLN A 190 -63.98 40.95 -66.67
N TYR A 191 -65.29 40.85 -66.50
CA TYR A 191 -66.20 41.98 -66.65
C TYR A 191 -65.88 43.09 -65.65
N PHE A 192 -65.77 42.74 -64.36
CA PHE A 192 -65.47 43.71 -63.30
C PHE A 192 -64.08 44.33 -63.47
N ALA A 193 -63.04 43.54 -63.77
CA ALA A 193 -61.69 44.05 -63.97
C ALA A 193 -61.61 44.98 -65.19
N ARG A 194 -62.28 44.64 -66.30
CA ARG A 194 -62.41 45.54 -67.47
C ARG A 194 -63.10 46.84 -67.11
N TRP A 195 -64.20 46.79 -66.37
CA TRP A 195 -64.92 47.97 -65.92
C TRP A 195 -64.06 48.83 -64.98
N TYR A 196 -63.44 48.22 -63.98
CA TYR A 196 -62.62 48.89 -62.96
C TYR A 196 -61.45 49.64 -63.57
N PHE A 197 -60.63 48.99 -64.42
CA PHE A 197 -59.48 49.62 -65.06
C PHE A 197 -59.87 50.61 -66.17
N ARG A 198 -61.09 50.53 -66.72
CA ARG A 198 -61.62 51.52 -67.67
C ARG A 198 -62.10 52.79 -66.96
N LYS A 199 -62.68 52.65 -65.77
CA LYS A 199 -63.21 53.78 -64.99
C LYS A 199 -62.14 54.52 -64.19
N LYS A 200 -61.10 53.82 -63.71
CA LYS A 200 -60.02 54.43 -62.92
C LYS A 200 -58.82 54.81 -63.79
N PRO A 201 -58.50 56.11 -63.96
CA PRO A 201 -57.41 56.54 -64.83
C PRO A 201 -56.05 56.07 -64.28
N GLY A 202 -55.14 55.68 -65.18
CA GLY A 202 -53.84 55.09 -64.82
C GLY A 202 -52.93 55.95 -63.93
N ARG A 203 -53.19 57.27 -63.84
CA ARG A 203 -52.45 58.20 -62.97
C ARG A 203 -52.79 58.05 -61.49
N GLU A 204 -53.96 57.47 -61.18
CA GLU A 204 -54.46 57.28 -59.80
C GLU A 204 -54.23 55.85 -59.29
N TRP A 205 -53.44 55.05 -60.02
CA TRP A 205 -53.15 53.68 -59.65
C TRP A 205 -52.05 53.62 -58.61
N ASP A 206 -52.37 53.02 -57.46
CA ASP A 206 -51.40 52.67 -56.45
C ASP A 206 -50.59 51.42 -56.85
N GLY A 207 -49.68 50.99 -55.97
CA GLY A 207 -48.89 49.77 -56.22
C GLY A 207 -49.74 48.51 -56.34
N HIS A 208 -50.88 48.43 -55.64
CA HIS A 208 -51.79 47.30 -55.70
C HIS A 208 -52.56 47.25 -57.00
N ASP A 209 -53.04 48.39 -57.50
CA ASP A 209 -53.74 48.54 -58.76
C ASP A 209 -52.86 48.15 -59.94
N ARG A 210 -51.59 48.58 -59.94
CA ARG A 210 -50.60 48.17 -60.95
C ARG A 210 -50.40 46.66 -60.95
N ASN A 211 -50.29 46.05 -59.77
CA ASN A 211 -50.11 44.60 -59.63
C ASN A 211 -51.37 43.83 -60.06
N ARG A 212 -52.56 44.30 -59.68
CA ARG A 212 -53.86 43.75 -60.15
C ARG A 212 -54.00 43.88 -61.66
N HIS A 213 -53.61 45.01 -62.24
CA HIS A 213 -53.65 45.23 -63.68
C HIS A 213 -52.69 44.30 -64.44
N MET A 214 -51.48 44.10 -63.91
CA MET A 214 -50.51 43.15 -64.47
C MET A 214 -51.05 41.71 -64.43
N ARG A 215 -51.63 41.29 -63.29
CA ARG A 215 -52.28 39.96 -63.17
C ARG A 215 -53.44 39.81 -64.13
N PHE A 216 -54.28 40.84 -64.27
CA PHE A 216 -55.38 40.87 -65.20
C PHE A 216 -54.91 40.79 -66.67
N LYS A 217 -53.85 41.51 -67.05
CA LYS A 217 -53.22 41.42 -68.37
C LYS A 217 -52.67 40.02 -68.65
N ALA A 218 -51.94 39.43 -67.68
CA ALA A 218 -51.44 38.07 -67.79
C ALA A 218 -52.57 37.05 -67.91
N PHE A 219 -53.65 37.23 -67.14
CA PHE A 219 -54.85 36.39 -67.19
C PHE A 219 -55.56 36.46 -68.56
N ILE A 220 -55.78 37.67 -69.09
CA ILE A 220 -56.30 37.84 -70.45
C ILE A 220 -55.35 37.21 -71.46
N SER A 221 -54.03 37.37 -71.32
CA SER A 221 -53.08 36.76 -72.27
C SER A 221 -53.11 35.23 -72.23
N TYR A 222 -53.40 34.63 -71.08
CA TYR A 222 -53.44 33.17 -70.91
C TYR A 222 -54.77 32.56 -71.39
N HIS A 223 -55.88 33.30 -71.23
CA HIS A 223 -57.23 32.86 -71.61
C HIS A 223 -57.75 33.46 -72.91
N ALA A 224 -57.01 34.37 -73.54
CA ALA A 224 -57.30 34.79 -74.90
C ALA A 224 -57.21 33.53 -75.76
N PRO A 225 -58.29 33.12 -76.45
CA PRO A 225 -58.17 32.06 -77.45
C PRO A 225 -57.04 32.51 -78.38
N ALA A 226 -56.09 31.63 -78.65
CA ALA A 226 -55.04 31.91 -79.62
C ALA A 226 -55.72 32.25 -80.95
N GLN A 227 -55.98 33.53 -81.19
CA GLN A 227 -56.29 34.01 -82.51
C GLN A 227 -55.00 33.75 -83.27
N GLU A 228 -55.07 32.76 -84.16
CA GLU A 228 -54.01 32.44 -85.10
C GLU A 228 -53.65 33.72 -85.86
N VAL A 229 -52.64 34.43 -85.37
CA VAL A 229 -52.04 35.53 -86.11
C VAL A 229 -51.34 34.87 -87.30
N PRO A 230 -51.72 35.19 -88.56
CA PRO A 230 -51.04 34.64 -89.72
C PRO A 230 -49.56 34.98 -89.62
N LYS A 231 -48.73 33.93 -89.70
CA LYS A 231 -47.27 33.97 -89.65
C LYS A 231 -46.74 35.00 -90.67
N SER A 232 -46.43 36.21 -90.23
CA SER A 232 -45.58 37.12 -91.00
C SER A 232 -44.13 36.71 -90.80
N LYS A 233 -43.49 36.47 -91.95
CA LYS A 233 -42.14 35.93 -92.09
C LYS A 233 -41.09 36.95 -91.65
N LYS A 234 -40.18 36.49 -90.77
CA LYS A 234 -38.71 36.72 -90.75
C LYS A 234 -38.20 38.15 -90.46
N PRO A 235 -36.88 38.35 -90.19
CA PRO A 235 -35.86 37.46 -89.62
C PRO A 235 -35.00 38.11 -88.50
N ASN A 236 -34.19 37.26 -87.88
CA ASN A 236 -32.78 37.48 -87.56
C ASN A 236 -32.32 38.20 -86.26
N THR A 237 -31.53 37.40 -85.54
CA THR A 237 -30.20 37.71 -84.98
C THR A 237 -30.08 38.56 -83.71
N VAL A 238 -29.03 38.17 -82.98
CA VAL A 238 -28.40 38.86 -81.84
C VAL A 238 -29.04 38.55 -80.49
N MET A 239 -28.49 37.53 -79.81
CA MET A 239 -27.99 37.65 -78.42
C MET A 239 -27.36 36.33 -77.92
N HIS A 240 -26.43 35.78 -78.72
CA HIS A 240 -25.52 34.71 -78.28
C HIS A 240 -24.34 35.20 -77.41
N ARG A 241 -24.31 36.46 -76.96
CA ARG A 241 -23.13 37.05 -76.29
C ARG A 241 -23.07 36.97 -74.75
N LYS A 242 -24.12 36.51 -74.04
CA LYS A 242 -24.09 36.46 -72.57
C LYS A 242 -23.56 35.15 -71.96
N LYS A 243 -23.53 34.04 -72.71
CA LYS A 243 -23.01 32.75 -72.17
C LYS A 243 -21.48 32.63 -72.20
N ALA A 244 -20.78 33.40 -73.03
CA ALA A 244 -19.30 33.34 -73.08
C ALA A 244 -18.62 34.10 -71.92
N ARG A 245 -19.26 35.13 -71.34
CA ARG A 245 -18.64 35.94 -70.26
C ARG A 245 -18.74 35.29 -68.87
N ILE A 246 -19.69 34.39 -68.65
CA ILE A 246 -19.86 33.70 -67.35
C ILE A 246 -18.90 32.51 -67.23
N GLN A 247 -18.54 31.86 -68.34
CA GLN A 247 -17.57 30.75 -68.31
C GLN A 247 -16.13 31.23 -68.03
N ALA A 248 -15.76 32.45 -68.48
CA ALA A 248 -14.42 32.99 -68.27
C ALA A 248 -14.16 33.42 -66.80
N LEU A 249 -15.18 33.85 -66.06
CA LEU A 249 -15.05 34.26 -64.65
C LEU A 249 -14.92 33.07 -63.69
N LYS A 250 -15.45 31.88 -64.05
CA LYS A 250 -15.30 30.67 -63.22
C LYS A 250 -13.89 30.08 -63.22
N ASN A 251 -13.09 30.34 -64.26
CA ASN A 251 -11.74 29.78 -64.36
C ASN A 251 -10.68 30.64 -63.63
N GLN A 252 -10.97 31.90 -63.28
CA GLN A 252 -10.03 32.76 -62.55
C GLN A 252 -10.08 32.56 -61.02
N THR A 253 -11.20 32.15 -60.45
CA THR A 253 -11.33 31.92 -59.00
C THR A 253 -10.80 30.57 -58.53
N SER A 254 -10.69 29.58 -59.42
CA SER A 254 -10.13 28.25 -59.10
C SER A 254 -8.61 28.26 -58.85
N ASN A 255 -7.88 29.29 -59.30
CA ASN A 255 -6.41 29.31 -59.25
C ASN A 255 -5.82 30.11 -58.08
N GLN A 256 -6.66 30.68 -57.21
CA GLN A 256 -6.24 31.43 -56.01
C GLN A 256 -6.36 30.64 -54.70
N GLN A 257 -6.92 29.43 -54.71
CA GLN A 257 -7.09 28.59 -53.51
C GLN A 257 -6.07 27.46 -53.37
N SER A 258 -4.99 27.47 -54.17
CA SER A 258 -3.96 26.42 -54.17
C SER A 258 -2.54 26.95 -53.89
N ARG A 259 -2.42 28.06 -53.16
CA ARG A 259 -1.15 28.54 -52.60
C ARG A 259 -1.28 28.75 -51.11
#